data_AF-A0A973DQ92-F1
#
_entry.id   AF-A0A973DQ92-F1
#
_cell.length_a   1.000
_cell.length_b   1.000
_cell.length_c   1.000
_cell.angle_alpha   90.00
_cell.angle_beta   90.00
_cell.angle_gamma   90.00
#
_symmetry.space_group_name_H-M   'P 1'
#
loop_
_entity.id
_entity.type
_entity.pdbx_description
1 polymer ?
#
loop_
_entity_poly.entity_id
_entity_poly.type
_entity_poly.pdbx_seq_one_letter_code
_entity_poly.pdbx_strand_id
1 'polypeptide(L)'
;KEPVGGVAISTFDLSTTLATTITATDTSIVLTDGSEFPTSGYIVIESTNTDTTSLAYGRITSETIQYTGRSTHTLTGCTRGTAAPSYGNTPVSTTAVAHTSGAKIYGSYSITKIDETRVDDAGTTVTFSNKFSFTLITAATSIATGGGFFVFGGPVNDRP
;
A
#
# COMPACT_ATOMS: atom_id res chain seq x y z
N LYS A 1 4.61 -15.91 -10.02
CA LYS A 1 4.70 -15.65 -8.56
C LYS A 1 4.10 -16.86 -7.91
N GLU A 2 4.76 -17.45 -6.91
CA GLU A 2 4.26 -18.66 -6.25
C GLU A 2 3.77 -18.33 -4.83
N PRO A 3 2.73 -19.01 -4.33
CA PRO A 3 2.31 -18.89 -2.93
C PRO A 3 3.44 -19.33 -1.98
N VAL A 4 3.64 -18.58 -0.89
CA VAL A 4 4.62 -18.91 0.17
C VAL A 4 3.91 -18.92 1.53
N GLY A 5 4.30 -19.84 2.42
CA GLY A 5 3.71 -19.96 3.76
C GLY A 5 2.23 -20.35 3.78
N GLY A 6 1.71 -20.93 2.70
CA GLY A 6 0.29 -21.24 2.53
C GLY A 6 -0.60 -20.01 2.32
N VAL A 7 0.00 -18.85 2.05
CA VAL A 7 -0.71 -17.58 1.86
C VAL A 7 -0.90 -17.32 0.36
N ALA A 8 -2.12 -16.97 -0.03
CA ALA A 8 -2.43 -16.64 -1.41
C ALA A 8 -1.68 -15.39 -1.88
N ILE A 9 -1.29 -15.37 -3.15
CA ILE A 9 -0.57 -14.28 -3.80
C ILE A 9 -1.30 -12.94 -3.69
N SER A 10 -2.64 -12.97 -3.77
CA SER A 10 -3.54 -11.83 -3.63
C SER A 10 -3.39 -11.12 -2.28
N THR A 11 -3.17 -11.88 -1.20
CA THR A 11 -2.90 -11.37 0.16
C THR A 11 -1.72 -10.40 0.18
N PHE A 12 -0.77 -10.57 -0.74
CA PHE A 12 0.43 -9.75 -0.83
C PHE A 12 0.33 -8.65 -1.89
N ASP A 13 -0.35 -8.89 -3.02
CA ASP A 13 -0.45 -7.87 -4.08
C ASP A 13 -1.33 -6.68 -3.69
N LEU A 14 -2.32 -6.89 -2.80
CA LEU A 14 -3.23 -5.84 -2.31
C LEU A 14 -3.73 -4.94 -3.44
N SER A 15 -4.17 -5.52 -4.55
CA SER A 15 -4.63 -4.75 -5.71
C SER A 15 -6.10 -5.03 -6.01
N THR A 16 -6.81 -4.00 -6.40
CA THR A 16 -8.24 -4.05 -6.73
C THR A 16 -8.60 -2.88 -7.63
N THR A 17 -9.88 -2.67 -7.89
CA THR A 17 -10.37 -1.49 -8.58
C THR A 17 -11.40 -0.75 -7.73
N LEU A 18 -11.57 0.53 -8.03
CA LEU A 18 -12.62 1.34 -7.45
C LEU A 18 -13.99 0.87 -7.95
N ALA A 19 -14.93 0.53 -7.05
CA ALA A 19 -16.25 0.04 -7.44
C ALA A 19 -17.15 1.17 -7.99
N THR A 20 -17.05 2.37 -7.43
CA THR A 20 -17.90 3.52 -7.77
C THR A 20 -17.08 4.78 -7.93
N THR A 21 -17.46 5.68 -8.84
CA THR A 21 -16.82 7.00 -8.95
C THR A 21 -16.83 7.74 -7.61
N ILE A 22 -15.70 8.36 -7.25
CA ILE A 22 -15.52 9.16 -6.04
C ILE A 22 -15.10 10.59 -6.38
N THR A 23 -15.42 11.52 -5.49
CA THR A 23 -15.02 12.93 -5.51
C THR A 23 -13.87 13.19 -4.54
N ALA A 24 -13.22 14.35 -4.62
CA ALA A 24 -12.09 14.69 -3.74
C ALA A 24 -12.44 14.77 -2.24
N THR A 25 -13.73 14.80 -1.88
CA THR A 25 -14.19 14.94 -0.50
C THR A 25 -14.72 13.66 0.13
N ASP A 26 -14.78 12.55 -0.62
CA ASP A 26 -15.31 11.30 -0.10
C ASP A 26 -14.42 10.73 1.02
N THR A 27 -15.07 10.44 2.15
CA THR A 27 -14.45 9.85 3.35
C THR A 27 -14.67 8.34 3.44
N SER A 28 -15.27 7.75 2.42
CA SER A 28 -15.52 6.32 2.28
C SER A 28 -15.27 5.89 0.83
N ILE A 29 -14.61 4.75 0.65
CA ILE A 29 -14.21 4.26 -0.67
C ILE A 29 -14.62 2.81 -0.80
N VAL A 30 -15.47 2.51 -1.79
CA VAL A 30 -15.92 1.14 -2.07
C VAL A 30 -14.96 0.51 -3.08
N LEU A 31 -14.31 -0.57 -2.67
CA LEU A 31 -13.45 -1.40 -3.50
C LEU A 31 -14.29 -2.48 -4.17
N THR A 32 -13.93 -2.89 -5.40
CA THR A 32 -14.55 -4.04 -6.06
C THR A 32 -14.35 -5.31 -5.22
N ASP A 33 -13.14 -5.49 -4.69
CA ASP A 33 -12.85 -6.45 -3.65
C ASP A 33 -11.79 -5.90 -2.69
N GLY A 34 -12.19 -5.65 -1.44
CA GLY A 34 -11.31 -5.25 -0.36
C GLY A 34 -10.90 -6.36 0.60
N SER A 35 -11.21 -7.64 0.35
CA SER A 35 -11.11 -8.74 1.35
C SER A 35 -9.69 -8.97 1.89
N GLU A 36 -8.67 -8.66 1.09
CA GLU A 36 -7.27 -8.80 1.47
C GLU A 36 -6.63 -7.49 2.02
N PHE A 37 -7.35 -6.36 2.01
CA PHE A 37 -6.82 -5.06 2.49
C PHE A 37 -6.86 -4.91 4.01
N PRO A 38 -5.80 -4.46 4.70
CA PRO A 38 -5.81 -4.31 6.16
C PRO A 38 -7.01 -3.50 6.69
N THR A 39 -7.30 -3.58 7.99
CA THR A 39 -8.39 -2.79 8.58
C THR A 39 -8.10 -1.29 8.59
N SER A 40 -6.83 -0.91 8.59
CA SER A 40 -6.37 0.48 8.51
C SER A 40 -5.04 0.54 7.76
N GLY A 41 -4.76 1.64 7.06
CA GLY A 41 -3.50 1.81 6.34
C GLY A 41 -3.58 2.87 5.27
N TYR A 42 -2.81 2.67 4.21
CA TYR A 42 -2.76 3.55 3.06
C TYR A 42 -3.03 2.76 1.77
N ILE A 43 -3.73 3.41 0.85
CA ILE A 43 -3.86 2.97 -0.53
C ILE A 43 -3.34 4.07 -1.47
N VAL A 44 -2.99 3.67 -2.69
CA VAL A 44 -2.86 4.58 -3.82
C VAL A 44 -3.92 4.24 -4.85
N ILE A 45 -4.61 5.25 -5.34
CA ILE A 45 -5.46 5.14 -6.52
C ILE A 45 -4.68 5.70 -7.71
N GLU A 46 -4.58 4.90 -8.77
CA GLU A 46 -4.02 5.33 -10.04
C GLU A 46 -5.14 5.53 -11.05
N SER A 47 -5.16 6.72 -11.64
CA SER A 47 -6.03 7.04 -12.77
C SER A 47 -5.24 7.67 -13.90
N THR A 48 -5.55 7.21 -15.11
CA THR A 48 -5.10 7.86 -16.34
C THR A 48 -6.04 9.01 -16.67
N ASN A 49 -5.51 10.18 -16.98
CA ASN A 49 -6.32 11.27 -17.50
C ASN A 49 -6.86 10.89 -18.88
N THR A 50 -8.18 10.73 -19.01
CA THR A 50 -8.87 10.35 -20.25
C THR A 50 -9.53 11.54 -20.96
N ASP A 51 -9.34 12.76 -20.49
CA ASP A 51 -9.85 13.97 -21.15
C ASP A 51 -8.97 14.26 -22.38
N THR A 52 -9.51 13.96 -23.57
CA THR A 52 -8.82 14.12 -24.87
C THR A 52 -8.50 15.58 -25.20
N THR A 53 -9.08 16.54 -24.47
CA THR A 53 -8.82 17.97 -24.64
C THR A 53 -7.75 18.50 -23.67
N SER A 54 -7.39 17.72 -22.66
CA SER A 54 -6.38 18.09 -21.66
C SER A 54 -4.97 17.91 -22.21
N LEU A 55 -4.08 18.86 -21.92
CA LEU A 55 -2.63 18.69 -22.17
C LEU A 55 -2.01 17.53 -21.37
N ALA A 56 -2.74 17.01 -20.37
CA ALA A 56 -2.34 15.86 -19.58
C ALA A 56 -3.02 14.55 -20.03
N TYR A 57 -3.69 14.51 -21.18
CA TYR A 57 -4.28 13.28 -21.73
C TYR A 57 -3.26 12.13 -21.76
N GLY A 58 -3.68 10.96 -21.28
CA GLY A 58 -2.83 9.77 -21.16
C GLY A 58 -1.86 9.79 -19.97
N ARG A 59 -1.77 10.89 -19.21
CA ARG A 59 -0.89 10.96 -18.04
C ARG A 59 -1.50 10.20 -16.87
N ILE A 60 -0.70 9.33 -16.25
CA ILE A 60 -1.07 8.66 -15.01
C ILE A 60 -0.93 9.65 -13.86
N THR A 61 -1.93 9.66 -12.99
CA THR A 61 -1.97 10.43 -11.75
C THR A 61 -2.24 9.47 -10.60
N SER A 62 -1.54 9.69 -9.50
CA SER A 62 -1.61 8.84 -8.32
C SER A 62 -2.01 9.68 -7.12
N GLU A 63 -3.01 9.21 -6.37
CA GLU A 63 -3.45 9.83 -5.12
C GLU A 63 -3.24 8.83 -3.98
N THR A 64 -2.57 9.28 -2.92
CA THR A 64 -2.41 8.49 -1.68
C THR A 64 -3.51 8.83 -0.69
N ILE A 65 -4.16 7.81 -0.16
CA ILE A 65 -5.31 7.93 0.74
C ILE A 65 -5.03 7.11 2.00
N GLN A 66 -5.14 7.74 3.16
CA GLN A 66 -5.14 7.04 4.45
C GLN A 66 -6.56 6.59 4.78
N TYR A 67 -6.74 5.40 5.34
CA TYR A 67 -8.02 4.93 5.87
C TYR A 67 -7.82 4.33 7.27
N THR A 68 -8.82 4.50 8.13
CA THR A 68 -8.75 4.09 9.55
C THR A 68 -9.65 2.92 9.88
N GLY A 69 -10.54 2.53 8.97
CA GLY A 69 -11.37 1.34 9.10
C GLY A 69 -11.66 0.68 7.76
N ARG A 70 -12.00 -0.61 7.79
CA ARG A 70 -12.54 -1.36 6.66
C ARG A 70 -13.76 -2.16 7.11
N SER A 71 -14.87 -1.98 6.41
CA SER A 71 -16.07 -2.80 6.53
C SER A 71 -16.26 -3.57 5.23
N THR A 72 -16.00 -4.89 5.25
CA THR A 72 -15.98 -5.76 4.07
C THR A 72 -15.13 -5.18 2.93
N HIS A 73 -15.73 -4.63 1.89
CA HIS A 73 -15.03 -4.03 0.74
C HIS A 73 -14.99 -2.49 0.78
N THR A 74 -15.47 -1.88 1.86
CA THR A 74 -15.52 -0.42 2.01
C THR A 74 -14.45 0.05 2.98
N LEU A 75 -13.53 0.89 2.50
CA LEU A 75 -12.62 1.65 3.34
C LEU A 75 -13.36 2.86 3.93
N THR A 76 -13.15 3.13 5.20
CA THR A 76 -13.86 4.15 5.98
C THR A 76 -12.89 5.04 6.73
N GLY A 77 -13.34 6.25 7.07
CA GLY A 77 -12.49 7.27 7.69
C GLY A 77 -11.32 7.65 6.78
N CYS A 78 -11.60 7.73 5.48
CA CYS A 78 -10.59 8.04 4.47
C CYS A 78 -10.19 9.52 4.55
N THR A 79 -8.89 9.76 4.63
CA THR A 79 -8.27 11.09 4.43
C THR A 79 -7.61 11.09 3.06
N ARG A 80 -8.09 11.95 2.17
CA ARG A 80 -7.69 12.05 0.76
C ARG A 80 -6.47 12.95 0.58
N GLY A 81 -5.73 12.77 -0.53
CA GLY A 81 -4.59 13.64 -0.88
C GLY A 81 -3.51 13.69 0.21
N THR A 82 -3.09 12.54 0.71
CA THR A 82 -2.10 12.42 1.80
C THR A 82 -0.75 11.94 1.27
N ALA A 83 0.15 11.56 2.18
CA ALA A 83 1.37 10.84 1.92
C ALA A 83 1.55 9.73 2.98
N ALA A 84 1.94 8.54 2.53
CA ALA A 84 2.26 7.43 3.42
C ALA A 84 3.69 7.63 4.00
N PRO A 85 3.87 7.62 5.32
CA PRO A 85 5.21 7.71 5.91
C PRO A 85 6.08 6.51 5.52
N SER A 86 7.37 6.76 5.28
CA SER A 86 8.39 5.73 5.08
C SER A 86 9.69 6.13 5.77
N TYR A 87 10.31 5.18 6.48
CA TYR A 87 11.57 5.40 7.22
C TYR A 87 11.55 6.66 8.12
N GLY A 88 10.43 6.91 8.81
CA GLY A 88 10.27 8.06 9.70
C GLY A 88 10.10 9.42 8.99
N ASN A 89 10.07 9.44 7.66
CA ASN A 89 9.84 10.63 6.86
C ASN A 89 8.50 10.53 6.14
N THR A 90 7.78 11.65 6.03
CA THR A 90 6.56 11.72 5.25
C THR A 90 6.85 12.55 4.00
N PRO A 91 6.70 11.99 2.79
CA PRO A 91 6.89 12.76 1.55
C PRO A 91 5.81 13.84 1.40
N VAL A 92 5.96 14.67 0.37
CA VAL A 92 4.94 15.67 0.02
C VAL A 92 3.62 14.96 -0.28
N SER A 93 2.53 15.49 0.27
CA SER A 93 1.20 14.94 0.07
C SER A 93 0.75 15.07 -1.38
N THR A 94 0.07 14.04 -1.86
CA THR A 94 -0.63 14.04 -3.15
C THR A 94 -1.82 15.01 -3.11
N THR A 95 -2.42 15.31 -4.26
CA THR A 95 -3.63 16.14 -4.33
C THR A 95 -4.87 15.27 -4.46
N ALA A 96 -5.88 15.56 -3.64
CA ALA A 96 -7.17 14.88 -3.72
C ALA A 96 -7.92 15.27 -5.00
N VAL A 97 -8.33 14.28 -5.80
CA VAL A 97 -9.10 14.49 -7.04
C VAL A 97 -10.27 13.52 -7.18
N ALA A 98 -11.11 13.74 -8.17
CA ALA A 98 -12.13 12.76 -8.53
C ALA A 98 -11.51 11.58 -9.28
N HIS A 99 -11.97 10.38 -8.99
CA HIS A 99 -11.59 9.16 -9.71
C HIS A 99 -12.84 8.42 -10.17
N THR A 100 -12.82 7.94 -11.40
CA THR A 100 -13.91 7.15 -11.98
C THR A 100 -13.89 5.71 -11.50
N SER A 101 -15.06 5.06 -11.45
CA SER A 101 -15.15 3.61 -11.26
C SER A 101 -14.21 2.86 -12.23
N GLY A 102 -13.60 1.78 -11.74
CA GLY A 102 -12.60 1.01 -12.46
C GLY A 102 -11.16 1.49 -12.30
N ALA A 103 -10.92 2.65 -11.67
CA ALA A 103 -9.57 3.11 -11.35
C ALA A 103 -8.80 2.06 -10.53
N LYS A 104 -7.52 1.87 -10.83
CA LYS A 104 -6.71 0.85 -10.15
C LYS A 104 -6.37 1.31 -8.74
N ILE A 105 -6.45 0.39 -7.80
CA ILE A 105 -6.15 0.65 -6.39
C ILE A 105 -5.09 -0.33 -5.94
N TYR A 106 -4.07 0.21 -5.27
CA TYR A 106 -2.97 -0.54 -4.68
C TYR A 106 -2.87 -0.24 -3.19
N GLY A 107 -2.94 -1.26 -2.36
CA GLY A 107 -2.72 -1.20 -0.93
C GLY A 107 -1.28 -1.47 -0.53
N SER A 108 -1.03 -1.30 0.76
CA SER A 108 0.22 -1.69 1.41
C SER A 108 -0.05 -2.14 2.85
N TYR A 109 0.80 -3.03 3.35
CA TYR A 109 0.87 -3.32 4.78
C TYR A 109 1.75 -2.28 5.47
N SER A 110 1.34 -1.88 6.67
CA SER A 110 2.26 -1.22 7.59
C SER A 110 3.28 -2.24 8.08
N ILE A 111 4.56 -1.97 7.86
CA ILE A 111 5.66 -2.83 8.29
C ILE A 111 6.42 -2.16 9.44
N THR A 112 6.89 -2.97 10.39
CA THR A 112 7.76 -2.53 11.48
C THR A 112 9.16 -3.09 11.24
N LYS A 113 10.14 -2.18 11.19
CA LYS A 113 11.56 -2.53 11.09
C LYS A 113 12.00 -3.27 12.36
N ILE A 114 12.81 -4.32 12.21
CA ILE A 114 13.40 -5.05 13.34
C ILE A 114 14.92 -4.84 13.27
N ASP A 115 15.44 -4.08 14.23
CA ASP A 115 16.86 -3.80 14.37
C ASP A 115 17.60 -4.96 15.04
N GLU A 116 18.80 -5.24 14.57
CA GLU A 116 19.75 -6.18 15.14
C GLU A 116 21.08 -5.47 15.40
N THR A 117 21.78 -5.90 16.44
CA THR A 117 23.08 -5.36 16.81
C THR A 117 24.14 -6.46 16.79
N ARG A 118 25.33 -6.15 16.25
CA ARG A 118 26.52 -6.98 16.42
C ARG A 118 27.71 -6.12 16.82
N VAL A 119 28.70 -6.74 17.45
CA VAL A 119 30.02 -6.12 17.65
C VAL A 119 30.86 -6.46 16.41
N ASP A 120 31.45 -5.45 15.78
CA ASP A 120 32.38 -5.65 14.67
C ASP A 120 33.80 -6.00 15.14
N ASP A 121 34.70 -6.27 14.20
CA ASP A 121 36.09 -6.66 14.50
C ASP A 121 36.89 -5.55 15.19
N ALA A 122 36.40 -4.30 15.15
CA ALA A 122 36.97 -3.14 15.85
C ALA A 122 36.38 -2.95 17.27
N GLY A 123 35.51 -3.86 17.74
CA GLY A 123 34.86 -3.77 19.03
C GLY A 123 33.70 -2.77 19.08
N THR A 124 33.26 -2.24 17.94
CA THR A 124 32.18 -1.26 17.85
C THR A 124 30.83 -1.97 17.72
N THR A 125 29.82 -1.52 18.46
CA THR A 125 28.45 -2.00 18.27
C THR A 125 27.84 -1.37 17.02
N VAL A 126 27.51 -2.19 16.05
CA VAL A 126 26.88 -1.79 14.79
C VAL A 126 25.43 -2.26 14.81
N THR A 127 24.50 -1.34 14.55
CA THR A 127 23.07 -1.63 14.38
C THR A 127 22.74 -1.71 12.90
N PHE A 128 22.06 -2.78 12.49
CA PHE A 128 21.58 -2.98 11.12
C PHE A 128 20.19 -3.62 11.15
N SER A 129 19.52 -3.69 10.01
CA SER A 129 18.20 -4.29 9.92
C SER A 129 18.00 -4.94 8.58
N ASN A 130 17.85 -6.26 8.61
CA ASN A 130 17.49 -7.09 7.46
C ASN A 130 16.14 -7.77 7.66
N LYS A 131 15.37 -7.35 8.67
CA LYS A 131 14.13 -7.98 9.11
C LYS A 131 13.03 -6.94 9.33
N PHE A 132 11.80 -7.33 9.07
CA PHE A 132 10.61 -6.57 9.42
C PHE A 132 9.48 -7.51 9.80
N SER A 133 8.49 -6.99 10.50
CA SER A 133 7.24 -7.67 10.80
C SER A 133 6.06 -6.87 10.26
N PHE A 134 4.97 -7.58 9.96
CA PHE A 134 3.68 -7.02 9.63
C PHE A 134 2.60 -8.06 9.95
N THR A 135 1.35 -7.62 10.05
CA THR A 135 0.23 -8.50 10.36
C THR A 135 -0.56 -8.79 9.09
N LEU A 136 -0.67 -10.06 8.73
CA LEU A 136 -1.56 -10.53 7.66
C LEU A 136 -3.00 -10.54 8.14
N ILE A 137 -3.94 -10.39 7.21
CA ILE A 137 -5.37 -10.55 7.50
C ILE A 137 -5.73 -12.01 7.69
N THR A 138 -5.15 -12.88 6.86
CA THR A 138 -5.28 -14.32 6.96
C THR A 138 -3.95 -14.88 7.43
N ALA A 139 -3.97 -15.61 8.55
CA ALA A 139 -2.77 -16.17 9.13
C ALA A 139 -2.09 -17.14 8.16
N ALA A 140 -0.76 -17.04 8.05
CA ALA A 140 0.03 -18.04 7.36
C ALA A 140 -0.15 -19.39 8.07
N THR A 141 -0.37 -20.45 7.28
CA THR A 141 -0.54 -21.81 7.82
C THR A 141 0.78 -22.54 7.97
N SER A 142 1.87 -21.98 7.46
CA SER A 142 3.21 -22.53 7.61
C SER A 142 4.28 -21.45 7.62
N ILE A 143 5.40 -21.76 8.28
CA ILE A 143 6.61 -20.95 8.23
C ILE A 143 7.39 -21.36 6.99
N ALA A 144 7.77 -20.39 6.17
CA ALA A 144 8.63 -20.59 5.02
C ALA A 144 9.78 -19.58 5.05
N THR A 145 11.00 -20.05 4.78
CA THR A 145 12.18 -19.22 4.60
C THR A 145 12.51 -19.17 3.11
N GLY A 146 12.50 -17.99 2.50
CA GLY A 146 12.83 -17.80 1.09
C GLY A 146 13.57 -16.49 0.86
N GLY A 147 14.38 -16.43 -0.19
CA GLY A 147 14.98 -15.19 -0.70
C GLY A 147 14.27 -14.74 -1.99
N GLY A 148 14.16 -13.42 -2.23
CA GLY A 148 13.51 -12.86 -3.42
C GLY A 148 13.45 -11.32 -3.41
N PHE A 149 13.11 -10.73 -4.56
CA PHE A 149 12.93 -9.29 -4.73
C PHE A 149 11.76 -8.79 -3.86
N PHE A 150 12.00 -7.76 -3.03
CA PHE A 150 11.00 -7.19 -2.12
C PHE A 150 9.89 -6.47 -2.90
N VAL A 151 8.73 -7.12 -3.09
CA VAL A 151 7.57 -6.53 -3.81
C VAL A 151 6.49 -5.97 -2.85
N PHE A 152 6.59 -6.21 -1.52
CA PHE A 152 5.48 -5.94 -0.58
C PHE A 152 5.72 -4.85 0.46
N GLY A 153 6.94 -4.32 0.58
CA GLY A 153 7.29 -3.36 1.61
C GLY A 153 8.08 -2.18 1.03
N GLY A 154 7.43 -1.03 0.93
CA GLY A 154 8.02 0.21 0.46
C GLY A 154 6.95 1.26 0.14
N PRO A 155 7.28 2.57 0.19
CA PRO A 155 6.36 3.65 -0.18
C PRO A 155 5.70 3.34 -1.52
N VAL A 156 4.36 3.37 -1.55
CA VAL A 156 3.56 2.97 -2.73
C VAL A 156 3.90 3.81 -3.97
N ASN A 157 4.45 5.00 -3.74
CA ASN A 157 4.91 5.98 -4.71
C ASN A 157 6.30 5.71 -5.33
N ASP A 158 6.94 4.56 -5.07
CA ASP A 158 8.22 4.16 -5.68
C ASP A 158 8.12 2.86 -6.50
N ARG A 159 6.88 2.50 -6.91
CA ARG A 159 6.62 1.37 -7.82
C ARG A 159 6.77 1.86 -9.27
N PRO A 160 7.65 1.26 -10.10
CA PRO A 160 7.72 1.57 -11.53
C PRO A 160 6.47 1.12 -12.30
#